data_AF-A0A8C8AHW5-F1
#
_entry.id   AF-A0A8C8AHW5-F1
#
_cell.length_a   1.000
_cell.length_b   1.000
_cell.length_c   1.000
_cell.angle_alpha   90.00
_cell.angle_beta   90.00
_cell.angle_gamma   90.00
#
_symmetry.space_group_name_H-M   'P 1'
#
loop_
_entity.id
_entity.type
_entity.pdbx_description
1 polymer ?
#
loop_
_entity_poly.entity_id
_entity_poly.type
_entity_poly.pdbx_seq_one_letter_code
_entity_poly.pdbx_strand_id
1 'polypeptide(L)'
;MCFLSSIPQNNVPNIVVLGSGGGLRALIALLGTLVELKKQNFLDAVPVIWCMSLLYGDGKWSENLMSLEKELCKNLSTVSWNIAKAEQTLVESSKDEHYSLTDFWASCFVYKILQQFDENELADHTDASETGINPYPIYAAVDKETLRKEGENSPGKMWVSSLTVC
;
A
#
# COMPACT_ATOMS: atom_id res chain seq x y z
N MET A 1 -25.77 23.11 0.12
CA MET A 1 -24.86 24.11 -0.48
C MET A 1 -24.37 25.02 0.66
N CYS A 2 -23.07 25.34 0.71
CA CYS A 2 -22.29 25.85 1.87
C CYS A 2 -21.70 24.67 2.69
N PHE A 3 -20.39 24.46 2.83
CA PHE A 3 -19.32 25.42 3.16
C PHE A 3 -18.05 25.20 2.31
N LEU A 4 -17.81 26.03 1.32
CA LEU A 4 -16.44 26.33 0.85
C LEU A 4 -16.39 27.83 0.56
N SER A 5 -16.51 28.63 1.62
CA SER A 5 -16.06 30.02 1.55
C SER A 5 -14.55 30.00 1.55
N SER A 6 -13.97 30.43 0.43
CA SER A 6 -12.55 30.66 0.12
C SER A 6 -11.57 30.47 1.29
N ILE A 7 -11.07 29.24 1.47
CA ILE A 7 -9.83 29.05 2.21
C ILE A 7 -8.69 29.51 1.28
N PRO A 8 -7.83 30.47 1.68
CA PRO A 8 -6.63 30.77 0.93
C PRO A 8 -5.87 29.46 0.72
N GLN A 9 -5.38 29.15 -0.50
CA GLN A 9 -4.63 27.90 -0.76
C GLN A 9 -3.50 27.64 0.26
N ASN A 10 -3.02 28.70 0.92
CA ASN A 10 -2.00 28.65 1.96
C ASN A 10 -2.47 28.19 3.37
N ASN A 11 -3.77 27.92 3.57
CA ASN A 11 -4.37 27.60 4.87
C ASN A 11 -5.07 26.23 4.92
N VAL A 12 -4.95 25.40 3.87
CA VAL A 12 -5.42 24.02 3.93
C VAL A 12 -4.44 23.20 4.77
N PRO A 13 -4.86 22.58 5.88
CA PRO A 13 -3.96 21.77 6.70
C PRO A 13 -3.48 20.57 5.87
N ASN A 14 -2.17 20.39 5.79
CA ASN A 14 -1.59 19.21 5.14
C ASN A 14 -1.65 18.04 6.13
N ILE A 15 -2.63 17.16 5.95
CA ILE A 15 -2.87 16.00 6.81
C ILE A 15 -2.22 14.78 6.15
N VAL A 16 -1.37 14.09 6.89
CA VAL A 16 -0.72 12.85 6.42
C VAL A 16 -1.20 11.70 7.28
N VAL A 17 -1.67 10.62 6.64
CA VAL A 17 -2.01 9.37 7.32
C VAL A 17 -0.82 8.42 7.25
N LEU A 18 -0.33 8.00 8.40
CA LEU A 18 0.82 7.12 8.53
C LEU A 18 0.38 5.71 8.93
N GLY A 19 0.52 4.75 8.00
CA GLY A 19 0.42 3.33 8.31
C GLY A 19 1.73 2.80 8.89
N SER A 20 1.67 2.12 10.03
CA SER A 20 2.83 1.39 10.55
C SER A 20 3.06 0.08 9.77
N GLY A 21 4.30 -0.38 9.69
CA GLY A 21 4.59 -1.76 9.26
C GLY A 21 4.04 -2.80 10.26
N GLY A 22 3.63 -3.96 9.77
CA GLY A 22 3.11 -5.03 10.63
C GLY A 22 2.36 -6.15 9.91
N GLY A 23 2.63 -6.35 8.61
CA GLY A 23 1.96 -7.33 7.77
C GLY A 23 0.44 -7.16 7.75
N LEU A 24 -0.27 -8.28 7.67
CA LEU A 24 -1.74 -8.31 7.56
C LEU A 24 -2.46 -7.57 8.70
N ARG A 25 -1.92 -7.59 9.93
CA ARG A 25 -2.55 -6.90 11.07
C ARG A 25 -2.57 -5.39 10.86
N ALA A 26 -1.45 -4.82 10.40
CA ALA A 26 -1.36 -3.41 10.10
C ALA A 26 -2.25 -3.04 8.90
N LEU A 27 -2.30 -3.89 7.88
CA LEU A 27 -3.18 -3.71 6.73
C LEU A 27 -4.66 -3.60 7.14
N ILE A 28 -5.17 -4.55 7.92
CA ILE A 28 -6.57 -4.56 8.39
C ILE A 28 -6.85 -3.33 9.26
N ALA A 29 -5.93 -2.99 10.18
CA ALA A 29 -6.09 -1.83 11.06
C ALA A 29 -6.11 -0.51 10.27
N LEU A 30 -5.24 -0.36 9.27
CA LEU A 30 -5.20 0.81 8.40
C LEU A 30 -6.48 0.91 7.57
N LEU A 31 -6.92 -0.20 6.96
CA LEU A 31 -8.15 -0.23 6.17
C LEU A 31 -9.38 0.16 7.01
N GLY A 32 -9.51 -0.41 8.21
CA GLY A 32 -10.59 -0.04 9.14
C GLY A 32 -10.53 1.43 9.56
N THR A 33 -9.32 1.98 9.74
CA THR A 33 -9.12 3.41 10.04
C THR A 33 -9.57 4.29 8.87
N LEU A 34 -9.19 3.93 7.63
CA LEU A 34 -9.60 4.67 6.43
C LEU A 34 -11.12 4.61 6.23
N VAL A 35 -11.74 3.45 6.49
CA VAL A 35 -13.20 3.29 6.41
C VAL A 35 -13.90 4.25 7.36
N GLU A 36 -13.40 4.37 8.60
CA GLU A 36 -13.97 5.32 9.56
C GLU A 36 -13.71 6.78 9.15
N LEU A 37 -12.50 7.12 8.69
CA LEU A 37 -12.19 8.46 8.17
C LEU A 37 -13.10 8.85 7.00
N LYS A 38 -13.42 7.91 6.12
CA LYS A 38 -14.36 8.12 5.02
C LYS A 38 -15.78 8.35 5.52
N LYS A 39 -16.27 7.55 6.48
CA LYS A 39 -17.61 7.74 7.07
C LYS A 39 -17.79 9.11 7.70
N GLN A 40 -16.72 9.66 8.27
CA GLN A 40 -16.69 10.99 8.87
C GLN A 40 -16.39 12.11 7.86
N ASN A 41 -16.22 11.82 6.57
CA ASN A 41 -15.84 12.75 5.49
C ASN A 41 -14.50 13.47 5.74
N PHE A 42 -13.57 12.83 6.45
CA PHE A 42 -12.21 13.35 6.65
C PHE A 42 -11.20 12.86 5.62
N LEU A 43 -11.52 11.78 4.89
CA LEU A 43 -10.59 11.20 3.93
C LEU A 43 -10.24 12.17 2.79
N ASP A 44 -11.19 13.02 2.37
CA ASP A 44 -10.99 14.04 1.34
C ASP A 44 -9.98 15.13 1.75
N ALA A 45 -9.70 15.25 3.06
CA ALA A 45 -8.73 16.21 3.59
C ALA A 45 -7.31 15.62 3.71
N VAL A 46 -7.10 14.36 3.32
CA VAL A 46 -5.81 13.66 3.41
C VAL A 46 -5.13 13.67 2.03
N PRO A 47 -4.19 14.60 1.77
CA PRO A 47 -3.46 14.61 0.50
C PRO A 47 -2.44 13.47 0.34
N VAL A 48 -1.94 12.89 1.44
CA VAL A 48 -0.83 11.91 1.39
C VAL A 48 -1.05 10.78 2.37
N ILE A 49 -0.73 9.55 1.94
CA ILE A 49 -0.78 8.37 2.79
C ILE A 49 0.51 7.53 2.66
N TRP A 50 1.04 7.09 3.80
CA TRP A 50 2.04 6.01 3.83
C TRP A 50 1.29 4.69 3.90
N CYS A 51 1.14 4.04 2.75
CA CYS A 51 0.21 2.92 2.58
C CYS A 51 0.80 1.73 1.85
N MET A 52 0.07 0.62 1.98
CA MET A 52 0.21 -0.65 1.26
C MET A 52 -0.33 -0.49 -0.17
N SER A 53 0.30 -1.14 -1.15
CA SER A 53 -0.10 -1.11 -2.56
C SER A 53 -1.50 -1.62 -2.80
N LEU A 54 -1.98 -2.53 -1.95
CA LEU A 54 -3.31 -3.14 -2.06
C LEU A 54 -4.43 -2.16 -2.40
N LEU A 55 -4.43 -0.95 -1.81
CA LEU A 55 -5.48 0.03 -2.08
C LEU A 55 -5.47 0.48 -3.54
N TYR A 56 -4.29 0.66 -4.12
CA TYR A 56 -4.10 1.20 -5.47
C TYR A 56 -4.29 0.16 -6.57
N GLY A 57 -4.70 -1.07 -6.21
CA GLY A 57 -5.31 -2.03 -7.13
C GLY A 57 -6.58 -1.49 -7.80
N ASP A 58 -7.32 -0.61 -7.11
CA ASP A 58 -8.48 0.10 -7.64
C ASP A 58 -8.15 1.59 -7.82
N GLY A 59 -8.22 2.07 -9.07
CA GLY A 59 -7.97 3.47 -9.40
C GLY A 59 -8.92 4.47 -8.72
N LYS A 60 -10.00 4.01 -8.08
CA LYS A 60 -10.93 4.82 -7.28
C LYS A 60 -11.20 4.21 -5.91
N TRP A 61 -10.19 3.59 -5.30
CA TRP A 61 -10.34 2.90 -4.02
C TRP A 61 -10.91 3.80 -2.91
N SER A 62 -10.62 5.09 -2.90
CA SER A 62 -11.16 6.01 -1.89
C SER A 62 -12.69 6.06 -1.96
N GLU A 63 -13.29 5.95 -3.16
CA GLU A 63 -14.73 5.86 -3.42
C GLU A 63 -15.29 4.45 -3.15
N ASN A 64 -14.49 3.41 -3.34
CA ASN A 64 -14.89 2.00 -3.20
C ASN A 64 -14.45 1.32 -1.89
N LEU A 65 -13.96 2.09 -0.92
CA LEU A 65 -13.30 1.59 0.29
C LEU A 65 -14.08 0.54 1.09
N MET A 66 -15.41 0.67 1.22
CA MET A 66 -16.24 -0.33 1.91
C MET A 66 -16.35 -1.65 1.13
N SER A 67 -16.28 -1.59 -0.20
CA SER A 67 -16.23 -2.80 -1.03
C SER A 67 -14.90 -3.52 -0.83
N LEU A 68 -13.80 -2.77 -0.81
CA LEU A 68 -12.46 -3.30 -0.59
C LEU A 68 -12.31 -3.95 0.80
N GLU A 69 -12.84 -3.31 1.85
CA GLU A 69 -12.92 -3.90 3.19
C GLU A 69 -13.69 -5.22 3.18
N LYS A 70 -14.85 -5.26 2.54
CA LYS A 70 -15.69 -6.45 2.46
C LYS A 70 -15.01 -7.58 1.69
N GLU A 71 -14.34 -7.26 0.60
CA GLU A 71 -13.57 -8.23 -0.19
C GLU A 71 -12.41 -8.80 0.63
N LEU A 72 -11.62 -7.95 1.30
CA LEU A 72 -10.53 -8.41 2.14
C LEU A 72 -11.05 -9.30 3.28
N CYS A 73 -12.14 -8.91 3.95
CA CYS A 73 -12.77 -9.73 4.99
C CYS A 73 -13.25 -11.09 4.46
N LYS A 74 -13.81 -11.12 3.25
CA LYS A 74 -14.23 -12.35 2.58
C LYS A 74 -13.03 -13.23 2.26
N ASN A 75 -11.95 -12.67 1.72
CA ASN A 75 -10.73 -13.40 1.36
C ASN A 75 -10.05 -13.99 2.58
N LEU A 76 -10.07 -13.27 3.71
CA LEU A 76 -9.55 -13.76 5.00
C LEU A 76 -10.44 -14.83 5.65
N SER A 77 -11.76 -14.74 5.45
CA SER A 77 -12.72 -15.72 5.98
C SER A 77 -12.75 -17.01 5.16
N THR A 78 -12.35 -16.94 3.89
CA THR A 78 -12.38 -18.07 2.96
C THR A 78 -10.99 -18.68 2.85
N VAL A 79 -10.81 -19.90 3.34
CA VAL A 79 -9.54 -20.63 3.19
C VAL A 79 -9.49 -21.27 1.79
N SER A 80 -9.40 -20.45 0.75
CA SER A 80 -9.14 -20.91 -0.63
C SER A 80 -7.69 -20.60 -0.98
N TRP A 81 -6.87 -21.64 -1.05
CA TRP A 81 -5.49 -21.54 -1.53
C TRP A 81 -5.32 -22.37 -2.79
N ASN A 82 -5.18 -21.70 -3.93
CA ASN A 82 -4.85 -22.36 -5.19
C ASN A 82 -3.34 -22.61 -5.25
N ILE A 83 -2.92 -23.76 -4.73
CA ILE A 83 -1.52 -24.17 -4.69
C ILE A 83 -0.94 -24.26 -6.10
N ALA A 84 -1.70 -24.78 -7.07
CA ALA A 84 -1.25 -24.89 -8.46
C ALA A 84 -0.91 -23.52 -9.08
N LYS A 85 -1.72 -22.48 -8.82
CA LYS A 85 -1.43 -21.12 -9.28
C LYS A 85 -0.21 -20.52 -8.57
N ALA A 86 -0.07 -20.78 -7.26
CA ALA A 86 1.09 -20.35 -6.50
C ALA A 86 2.39 -21.00 -7.02
N GLU A 87 2.37 -22.31 -7.27
CA GLU A 87 3.49 -23.06 -7.85
C GLU A 87 3.85 -22.55 -9.25
N GLN A 88 2.86 -22.33 -10.11
CA GLN A 88 3.10 -21.79 -11.44
C GLN A 88 3.78 -20.42 -11.39
N THR A 89 3.31 -19.53 -10.51
CA THR A 89 3.88 -18.19 -10.34
C THR A 89 5.29 -18.25 -9.79
N LEU A 90 5.54 -19.18 -8.85
CA LEU A 90 6.87 -19.41 -8.30
C LEU A 90 7.85 -19.92 -9.34
N VAL A 91 7.42 -20.87 -10.19
CA VAL A 91 8.23 -21.39 -11.30
C VAL A 91 8.53 -20.27 -12.30
N GLU A 92 7.56 -19.42 -12.62
CA GLU A 92 7.80 -18.29 -13.52
C GLU A 92 8.80 -17.30 -12.93
N SER A 93 8.60 -16.91 -11.67
CA SER A 93 9.49 -15.97 -10.97
C SER A 93 10.92 -16.53 -10.83
N SER A 94 11.08 -17.85 -10.70
CA SER A 94 12.40 -18.50 -10.59
C SER A 94 13.27 -18.40 -11.85
N LYS A 95 12.68 -18.01 -12.99
CA LYS A 95 13.42 -17.78 -14.24
C LYS A 95 14.07 -16.40 -14.27
N ASP A 96 13.65 -15.48 -13.41
CA ASP A 96 14.23 -14.15 -13.29
C ASP A 96 15.62 -14.23 -12.62
N GLU A 97 16.58 -13.46 -13.13
CA GLU A 97 17.93 -13.36 -12.57
C GLU A 97 17.93 -12.73 -11.16
N HIS A 98 16.91 -11.94 -10.84
CA HIS A 98 16.71 -11.26 -9.56
C HIS A 98 15.79 -11.99 -8.60
N TYR A 99 15.45 -13.25 -8.88
CA TYR A 99 14.64 -14.08 -7.98
C TYR A 99 15.20 -14.10 -6.56
N SER A 100 14.32 -13.89 -5.59
CA SER A 100 14.66 -13.73 -4.19
C SER A 100 13.64 -14.42 -3.27
N LEU A 101 13.94 -14.44 -1.97
CA LEU A 101 12.98 -14.92 -0.96
C LEU A 101 11.70 -14.07 -0.94
N THR A 102 11.76 -12.81 -1.39
CA THR A 102 10.60 -11.93 -1.50
C THR A 102 9.60 -12.47 -2.52
N ASP A 103 10.07 -13.01 -3.65
CA ASP A 103 9.22 -13.61 -4.70
C ASP A 103 8.53 -14.88 -4.21
N PHE A 104 9.26 -15.71 -3.46
CA PHE A 104 8.68 -16.86 -2.76
C PHE A 104 7.62 -16.43 -1.74
N TRP A 105 7.92 -15.41 -0.93
CA TRP A 105 6.99 -14.88 0.06
C TRP A 105 5.71 -14.32 -0.58
N ALA A 106 5.85 -13.56 -1.66
CA ALA A 106 4.73 -13.02 -2.44
C ALA A 106 3.85 -14.15 -2.98
N SER A 107 4.46 -15.16 -3.62
CA SER A 107 3.76 -16.30 -4.21
C SER A 107 3.03 -17.19 -3.19
N CYS A 108 3.60 -17.38 -2.00
CA CYS A 108 3.02 -18.28 -0.99
C CYS A 108 2.08 -17.58 0.00
N PHE A 109 2.44 -16.38 0.47
CA PHE A 109 1.73 -15.72 1.57
C PHE A 109 0.87 -14.55 1.09
N VAL A 110 1.42 -13.65 0.28
CA VAL A 110 0.66 -12.49 -0.23
C VAL A 110 -0.49 -12.99 -1.10
N TYR A 111 -0.22 -13.89 -2.04
CA TYR A 111 -1.27 -14.51 -2.87
C TYR A 111 -2.32 -15.24 -2.03
N LYS A 112 -1.92 -15.96 -0.99
CA LYS A 112 -2.88 -16.66 -0.12
C LYS A 112 -3.82 -15.69 0.62
N ILE A 113 -3.30 -14.54 1.04
CA ILE A 113 -4.04 -13.53 1.81
C ILE A 113 -4.96 -12.72 0.89
N LEU A 114 -4.43 -12.25 -0.24
CA LEU A 114 -5.15 -11.37 -1.16
C LEU A 114 -5.98 -12.14 -2.18
N GLN A 115 -5.68 -13.42 -2.40
CA GLN A 115 -6.22 -14.28 -3.46
C GLN A 115 -6.04 -13.74 -4.88
N GLN A 116 -5.28 -12.66 -5.02
CA GLN A 116 -4.94 -11.98 -6.25
C GLN A 116 -3.44 -11.67 -6.22
N PHE A 117 -2.83 -11.63 -7.40
CA PHE A 117 -1.50 -11.08 -7.57
C PHE A 117 -1.67 -9.59 -7.89
N ASP A 118 -0.78 -8.76 -7.35
CA ASP A 118 -0.70 -7.37 -7.77
C ASP A 118 -0.09 -7.37 -9.18
N GLU A 119 -0.92 -7.11 -10.18
CA GLU A 119 -0.49 -7.02 -11.58
C GLU A 119 -0.09 -5.58 -11.94
N ASN A 120 -0.24 -4.64 -11.01
CA ASN A 120 0.04 -3.23 -11.21
C ASN A 120 1.49 -2.90 -10.86
N GLU A 121 2.08 -1.99 -11.63
CA GLU A 121 3.36 -1.41 -11.31
C GLU A 121 3.19 -0.19 -10.37
N LEU A 122 4.27 0.18 -9.68
CA LEU A 122 4.29 1.40 -8.86
C LEU A 122 3.97 2.68 -9.66
N ALA A 123 4.20 2.65 -10.98
CA ALA A 123 3.81 3.71 -11.89
C ALA A 123 2.27 3.89 -11.92
N ASP A 124 1.53 2.79 -11.98
CA ASP A 124 0.06 2.81 -12.05
C ASP A 124 -0.57 3.43 -10.78
N HIS A 125 0.09 3.29 -9.63
CA HIS A 125 -0.36 3.91 -8.39
C HIS A 125 -0.23 5.43 -8.42
N THR A 126 0.77 5.94 -9.14
CA THR A 126 0.95 7.39 -9.35
C THR A 126 -0.22 7.91 -10.16
N ASP A 127 -0.53 7.26 -11.29
CA ASP A 127 -1.63 7.63 -12.17
C ASP A 127 -3.00 7.62 -11.45
N ALA A 128 -3.23 6.64 -10.59
CA ALA A 128 -4.43 6.55 -9.76
C ALA A 128 -4.57 7.72 -8.76
N SER A 129 -3.48 8.39 -8.41
CA SER A 129 -3.47 9.55 -7.50
C SER A 129 -3.51 10.91 -8.23
N GLU A 130 -3.10 10.99 -9.50
CA GLU A 130 -3.07 12.24 -10.27
C GLU A 130 -4.46 12.87 -10.48
N THR A 131 -5.51 12.03 -10.47
CA THR A 131 -6.90 12.49 -10.58
C THR A 131 -7.40 13.27 -9.36
N GLY A 132 -6.65 13.23 -8.24
CA GLY A 132 -7.01 13.86 -6.97
C GLY A 132 -8.13 13.13 -6.20
N ILE A 133 -8.60 11.99 -6.69
CA ILE A 133 -9.61 11.15 -6.02
C ILE A 133 -8.97 10.38 -4.87
N ASN A 134 -7.75 9.90 -5.05
CA ASN A 134 -7.01 9.16 -4.05
C ASN A 134 -5.86 10.03 -3.49
N PRO A 135 -5.55 9.93 -2.19
CA PRO A 135 -4.33 10.48 -1.63
C PRO A 135 -3.08 10.00 -2.40
N TYR A 136 -1.98 10.75 -2.36
CA TYR A 136 -0.72 10.34 -2.96
C TYR A 136 -0.04 9.24 -2.12
N PRO A 137 0.34 8.08 -2.71
CA PRO A 137 0.99 7.01 -1.97
C PRO A 137 2.48 7.28 -1.75
N ILE A 138 2.98 7.01 -0.54
CA ILE A 138 4.41 6.98 -0.24
C ILE A 138 4.77 5.61 0.32
N TYR A 139 5.77 4.97 -0.30
CA TYR A 139 6.33 3.69 0.10
C TYR A 139 7.73 3.88 0.69
N ALA A 140 8.07 3.09 1.71
CA ALA A 140 9.36 3.14 2.36
C ALA A 140 10.03 1.77 2.36
N ALA A 141 11.29 1.72 1.92
CA ALA A 141 12.16 0.56 2.08
C ALA A 141 13.57 1.01 2.48
N VAL A 142 14.39 0.04 2.85
CA VAL A 142 15.71 0.31 3.40
C VAL A 142 16.76 -0.46 2.61
N ASP A 143 17.70 0.26 2.02
CA ASP A 143 18.83 -0.33 1.33
C ASP A 143 19.91 -0.80 2.30
N LYS A 144 20.31 -2.07 2.16
CA LYS A 144 21.25 -2.74 3.06
C LYS A 144 22.68 -2.17 2.93
N GLU A 145 23.09 -1.77 1.73
CA GLU A 145 24.43 -1.22 1.51
C GLU A 145 24.56 0.19 2.09
N THR A 146 23.47 0.96 2.07
CA THR A 146 23.36 2.27 2.72
C THR A 146 23.37 2.14 4.24
N LEU A 147 22.61 1.18 4.80
CA LEU A 147 22.63 0.91 6.26
C LEU A 147 24.02 0.52 6.78
N ARG A 148 24.76 -0.31 6.03
CA ARG A 148 26.09 -0.74 6.46
C ARG A 148 27.09 0.42 6.52
N LYS A 149 26.96 1.39 5.60
CA LYS A 149 27.81 2.61 5.56
C LYS A 149 27.49 3.58 6.71
N GLU A 150 26.25 3.64 7.17
CA GLU A 150 25.87 4.45 8.34
C GLU A 150 26.30 3.81 9.67
N GLY A 151 26.47 2.48 9.73
CA GLY A 151 27.00 1.79 10.91
C GLY A 151 28.45 2.11 11.25
N GLU A 152 29.24 2.61 10.29
CA GLU A 152 30.64 2.99 10.47
C GLU A 152 30.85 4.50 10.71
N ASN A 153 29.81 5.33 10.59
CA ASN A 153 29.83 6.76 10.90
C ASN A 153 28.48 7.24 11.47
N SER A 154 28.43 7.53 12.77
CA SER A 154 27.29 8.08 13.50
C SER A 154 26.77 9.44 12.96
N PRO A 155 25.61 9.93 13.45
CA PRO A 155 24.25 9.49 13.18
C PRO A 155 23.56 10.42 12.15
N GLY A 156 22.69 9.83 11.32
CA GLY A 156 21.68 10.57 10.57
C GLY A 156 22.04 10.82 9.10
N LYS A 157 21.45 10.02 8.21
CA LYS A 157 20.39 10.40 7.28
C LYS A 157 19.83 9.12 6.67
N MET A 158 18.76 8.60 7.28
CA MET A 158 17.98 7.51 6.69
C MET A 158 17.29 8.03 5.42
N TRP A 159 18.00 7.96 4.29
CA TRP A 159 17.40 8.12 2.99
C TRP A 159 16.56 6.89 2.73
N VAL A 160 15.25 7.08 2.72
CA VAL A 160 14.28 6.04 2.37
C VAL A 160 14.40 5.82 0.86
N SER A 161 15.18 4.82 0.46
CA SER A 161 15.21 4.33 -0.91
C SER A 161 14.00 3.44 -1.13
N SER A 162 13.10 3.88 -2.00
CA SER A 162 11.88 3.17 -2.38
C SER A 162 12.23 1.85 -3.06
N LEU A 163 11.81 0.74 -2.45
CA LEU A 163 11.17 -0.44 -3.06
C LEU A 163 11.21 -1.61 -2.06
N THR A 164 10.05 -2.00 -1.56
CA THR A 164 9.58 -3.39 -1.47
C THR A 164 8.10 -3.28 -1.20
N VAL A 165 7.33 -3.55 -2.25
CA VAL A 165 5.87 -3.45 -2.29
C VAL A 165 5.28 -4.54 -1.38
N CYS A 166 4.37 -4.13 -0.50
CA CYS A 166 3.36 -5.00 0.10
C CYS A 166 1.98 -4.50 -0.30
#